data_AF-A0A521ZZ43-F1
#
_entry.id   AF-A0A521ZZ43-F1
#
_cell.length_a   1.000
_cell.length_b   1.000
_cell.length_c   1.000
_cell.angle_alpha   90.00
_cell.angle_beta   90.00
_cell.angle_gamma   90.00
#
_symmetry.space_group_name_H-M   'P 1'
#
loop_
_entity.id
_entity.type
_entity.pdbx_description
1 polymer ?
#
loop_
_entity_poly.entity_id
_entity_poly.type
_entity_poly.pdbx_seq_one_letter_code
_entity_poly.pdbx_strand_id
1 'polypeptide(L)'
;MSTFKLGGENDNGRAESMKQVIRVGFAGAAAKILSALGRKTASEIVRRSSSLVYKWSDPDLSNSPTVTQALEMDVEYVSAGHGSPPFLTAYSELLNSQLHRLQENRQLPPSQFMLQTIRLLEEVVALLKAVQERTDTDAGGNMSPTPRVCSICLNLRTCREIVAGLTWSIDADQTGSICPLRSGAQGLIACGLTRRTDPAAE
;
A
#
# COMPACT_ATOMS: atom_id res chain seq x y z
N MET A 1 10.37 -13.43 -48.16
CA MET A 1 10.37 -13.85 -46.74
C MET A 1 11.09 -12.77 -45.93
N SER A 2 10.32 -11.88 -45.30
CA SER A 2 10.86 -10.74 -44.55
C SER A 2 10.76 -11.06 -43.06
N THR A 3 11.90 -11.20 -42.40
CA THR A 3 11.98 -11.50 -40.97
C THR A 3 11.70 -10.22 -40.17
N PHE A 4 10.55 -10.19 -39.52
CA PHE A 4 10.16 -9.12 -38.58
C PHE A 4 11.06 -9.21 -37.34
N LYS A 5 12.07 -8.35 -37.27
CA LYS A 5 12.89 -8.16 -36.05
C LYS A 5 12.07 -7.33 -35.06
N LEU A 6 11.52 -8.00 -34.04
CA LEU A 6 11.02 -7.30 -32.85
C LEU A 6 12.23 -6.73 -32.11
N GLY A 7 12.38 -5.41 -32.16
CA GLY A 7 13.38 -4.68 -31.37
C GLY A 7 13.04 -4.83 -29.90
N GLY A 8 13.86 -5.59 -29.17
CA GLY A 8 13.84 -5.62 -27.71
C GLY A 8 14.40 -4.32 -27.18
N GLU A 9 13.54 -3.31 -27.07
CA GLU A 9 13.90 -2.04 -26.44
C GLU A 9 14.02 -2.24 -24.93
N ASN A 10 15.04 -1.63 -24.34
CA ASN A 10 15.60 -2.00 -23.05
C ASN A 10 14.69 -1.67 -21.84
N ASP A 11 13.74 -2.56 -21.50
CA ASP A 11 12.91 -2.46 -20.30
C ASP A 11 13.71 -2.28 -18.99
N ASN A 12 14.98 -2.71 -18.97
CA ASN A 12 15.88 -2.56 -17.81
C ASN A 12 16.16 -1.10 -17.42
N GLY A 13 16.23 -0.16 -18.36
CA GLY A 13 16.53 1.24 -18.04
C GLY A 13 15.41 1.93 -17.25
N ARG A 14 14.16 1.57 -17.54
CA ARG A 14 12.98 2.18 -16.90
C ARG A 14 12.73 1.65 -15.49
N ALA A 15 13.06 0.38 -15.22
CA ALA A 15 12.98 -0.19 -13.89
C ALA A 15 14.00 0.46 -12.93
N GLU A 16 15.21 0.74 -13.40
CA GLU A 16 16.27 1.31 -12.56
C GLU A 16 16.03 2.78 -12.23
N SER A 17 15.55 3.57 -13.19
CA SER A 17 15.13 4.96 -12.95
C SER A 17 14.03 5.06 -11.87
N MET A 18 13.11 4.09 -11.80
CA MET A 18 12.08 4.09 -10.77
C MET A 18 12.61 3.73 -9.39
N LYS A 19 13.51 2.75 -9.28
CA LYS A 19 14.17 2.47 -7.99
C LYS A 19 14.86 3.73 -7.45
N GLN A 20 15.43 4.55 -8.33
CA GLN A 20 16.03 5.83 -7.94
C GLN A 20 15.00 6.81 -7.37
N VAL A 21 13.87 7.03 -8.05
CA VAL A 21 12.81 7.96 -7.57
C VAL A 21 12.26 7.51 -6.22
N ILE A 22 12.03 6.20 -6.05
CA ILE A 22 11.50 5.63 -4.81
C ILE A 22 12.52 5.77 -3.68
N ARG A 23 13.80 5.48 -3.94
CA ARG A 23 14.88 5.64 -2.95
C ARG A 23 15.00 7.08 -2.48
N VAL A 24 14.88 8.05 -3.40
CA VAL A 24 14.89 9.48 -3.04
C VAL A 24 13.73 9.82 -2.10
N GLY A 25 12.54 9.25 -2.32
CA GLY A 25 11.37 9.45 -1.44
C GLY A 25 11.58 8.90 -0.02
N PHE A 26 11.98 7.63 0.12
CA PHE A 26 12.18 7.00 1.43
C PHE A 26 13.39 7.53 2.18
N ALA A 27 14.51 7.77 1.50
CA ALA A 27 15.69 8.39 2.11
C ALA A 27 15.38 9.82 2.55
N GLY A 28 14.62 10.58 1.77
CA GLY A 28 14.12 11.90 2.14
C GLY A 28 13.22 11.86 3.39
N ALA A 29 12.30 10.88 3.48
CA ALA A 29 11.46 10.69 4.65
C ALA A 29 12.29 10.37 5.91
N ALA A 30 13.25 9.44 5.80
CA ALA A 30 14.16 9.10 6.88
C ALA A 30 15.01 10.32 7.32
N ALA A 31 15.58 11.06 6.36
CA ALA A 31 16.35 12.27 6.63
C ALA A 31 15.52 13.32 7.38
N LYS A 32 14.26 13.52 6.97
CA LYS A 32 13.32 14.46 7.60
C LYS A 32 13.03 14.07 9.06
N ILE A 33 12.80 12.80 9.34
CA ILE A 33 12.58 12.32 10.72
C ILE A 33 13.85 12.47 11.55
N LEU A 34 15.01 12.06 11.02
CA LEU A 34 16.27 12.16 11.74
C LEU A 34 16.66 13.60 12.06
N SER A 35 16.32 14.54 11.18
CA SER A 35 16.50 15.97 11.42
C SER A 35 15.60 16.52 12.53
N ALA A 36 14.41 15.96 12.73
CA ALA A 36 13.44 16.45 13.71
C ALA A 36 13.59 15.79 15.09
N LEU A 37 13.64 14.45 15.13
CA LEU A 37 13.70 13.67 16.38
C LEU A 37 15.14 13.43 16.87
N GLY A 38 16.12 13.53 15.96
CA GLY A 38 17.49 13.15 16.22
C GLY A 38 17.74 11.64 16.06
N ARG A 39 18.99 11.30 15.73
CA ARG A 39 19.39 9.91 15.43
C ARG A 39 19.22 8.94 16.61
N LYS A 40 19.50 9.40 17.83
CA LYS A 40 19.41 8.57 19.04
C LYS A 40 17.95 8.16 19.29
N THR A 41 17.05 9.14 19.36
CA THR A 41 15.61 8.94 19.54
C THR A 41 15.04 8.02 18.47
N ALA A 42 15.33 8.30 17.19
CA ALA A 42 14.89 7.44 16.08
C ALA A 42 15.34 5.99 16.24
N SER A 43 16.58 5.76 16.68
CA SER A 43 17.11 4.42 16.89
C SER A 43 16.48 3.67 18.06
N GLU A 44 16.10 4.40 19.13
CA GLU A 44 15.42 3.84 20.29
C GLU A 44 13.98 3.41 19.94
N ILE A 45 13.26 4.22 19.17
CA ILE A 45 11.89 3.93 18.69
C ILE A 45 11.85 2.59 17.96
N VAL A 46 12.70 2.42 16.95
CA VAL A 46 12.69 1.23 16.08
C VAL A 46 13.54 0.06 16.58
N ARG A 47 14.17 0.22 17.76
CA ARG A 47 15.06 -0.77 18.38
C ARG A 47 16.18 -1.25 17.44
N ARG A 48 16.82 -0.31 16.75
CA ARG A 48 17.95 -0.56 15.84
C ARG A 48 19.16 0.28 16.23
N SER A 49 20.32 -0.06 15.67
CA SER A 49 21.52 0.76 15.89
C SER A 49 21.38 2.12 15.20
N SER A 50 21.88 3.18 15.84
CA SER A 50 21.88 4.54 15.27
C SER A 50 22.61 4.61 13.92
N SER A 51 23.64 3.79 13.73
CA SER A 51 24.34 3.65 12.45
C SER A 51 23.43 3.08 11.35
N LEU A 52 22.63 2.06 11.66
CA LEU A 52 21.67 1.49 10.69
C LEU A 52 20.57 2.51 10.34
N VAL A 53 20.02 3.20 11.34
CA VAL A 53 18.98 4.22 11.10
C VAL A 53 19.53 5.37 10.25
N TYR A 54 20.76 5.81 10.49
CA TYR A 54 21.41 6.82 9.66
C TYR A 54 21.52 6.37 8.19
N LYS A 55 21.86 5.10 7.94
CA LYS A 55 21.94 4.55 6.58
C LYS A 55 20.62 4.56 5.82
N TRP A 56 19.47 4.63 6.51
CA TRP A 56 18.17 4.77 5.84
C TRP A 56 17.94 6.14 5.20
N SER A 57 18.68 7.17 5.63
CA SER A 57 18.62 8.51 5.02
C SER A 57 19.54 8.71 3.82
N ASP A 58 20.33 7.69 3.49
CA ASP A 58 21.27 7.73 2.38
C ASP A 58 20.61 7.11 1.13
N PRO A 59 20.35 7.91 0.06
CA PRO A 59 19.70 7.42 -1.15
C PRO A 59 20.59 6.45 -1.96
N ASP A 60 21.90 6.45 -1.74
CA ASP A 60 22.85 5.59 -2.44
C ASP A 60 22.93 4.19 -1.83
N LEU A 61 22.42 4.02 -0.60
CA LEU A 61 22.37 2.73 0.07
C LEU A 61 21.02 2.02 -0.19
N SER A 62 21.09 0.71 -0.39
CA SER A 62 19.90 -0.13 -0.57
C SER A 62 19.14 -0.46 0.72
N ASN A 63 19.49 0.18 1.84
CA ASN A 63 18.90 -0.10 3.14
C ASN A 63 17.64 0.75 3.34
N SER A 64 16.51 0.11 3.63
CA SER A 64 15.28 0.78 4.02
C SER A 64 14.76 0.22 5.34
N PRO A 65 14.01 1.00 6.14
CA PRO A 65 13.26 0.45 7.26
C PRO A 65 12.20 -0.54 6.75
N THR A 66 11.77 -1.45 7.63
CA THR A 66 10.53 -2.19 7.38
C THR A 66 9.33 -1.26 7.46
N VAL A 67 8.18 -1.65 6.90
CA VAL A 67 6.93 -0.86 6.98
C VAL A 67 6.59 -0.54 8.43
N THR A 68 6.66 -1.52 9.33
CA THR A 68 6.41 -1.34 10.76
C THR A 68 7.33 -0.29 11.37
N GLN A 69 8.64 -0.36 11.09
CA GLN A 69 9.61 0.62 11.61
C GLN A 69 9.37 2.03 11.06
N ALA A 70 8.99 2.13 9.79
CA ALA A 70 8.64 3.39 9.16
C ALA A 70 7.42 4.04 9.84
N LEU A 71 6.38 3.24 10.10
CA LEU A 71 5.17 3.68 10.81
C LEU A 71 5.46 4.08 12.26
N GLU A 72 6.31 3.33 12.98
CA GLU A 72 6.71 3.67 14.35
C GLU A 72 7.38 5.04 14.42
N MET A 73 8.29 5.32 13.49
CA MET A 73 8.94 6.63 13.40
C MET A 73 7.96 7.75 13.04
N ASP A 74 7.03 7.51 12.12
CA ASP A 74 5.99 8.47 11.75
C ASP A 74 5.06 8.80 12.93
N VAL A 75 4.66 7.79 13.71
CA VAL A 75 3.81 7.98 14.90
C VAL A 75 4.50 8.91 15.90
N GLU A 76 5.78 8.68 16.19
CA GLU A 76 6.53 9.56 17.11
C GLU A 76 6.72 10.96 16.51
N TYR A 77 7.03 11.06 15.22
CA TYR A 77 7.19 12.34 14.52
C TYR A 77 5.92 13.21 14.62
N VAL A 78 4.75 12.60 14.39
CA VAL A 78 3.45 13.27 14.53
C VAL A 78 3.16 13.60 15.99
N SER A 79 3.43 12.69 16.92
CA SER A 79 3.19 12.87 18.36
C SER A 79 4.03 14.00 18.96
N ALA A 80 5.25 14.19 18.45
CA ALA A 80 6.13 15.31 18.79
C ALA A 80 5.70 16.65 18.14
N GLY A 81 4.62 16.67 17.35
CA GLY A 81 4.05 17.89 16.77
C GLY A 81 4.74 18.37 15.49
N HIS A 82 5.53 17.52 14.81
CA HIS A 82 6.27 17.92 13.59
C HIS A 82 5.42 17.92 12.31
N GLY A 83 4.12 17.66 12.39
CA GLY A 83 3.18 17.77 11.28
C GLY A 83 2.84 16.42 10.64
N SER A 84 2.90 16.34 9.31
CA SER A 84 2.46 15.15 8.56
C SER A 84 3.50 14.02 8.58
N PRO A 85 3.06 12.75 8.62
CA PRO A 85 3.93 11.56 8.69
C PRO A 85 4.78 11.39 7.41
N PRO A 86 6.12 11.53 7.48
CA PRO A 86 6.98 11.50 6.30
C PRO A 86 6.97 10.17 5.52
N PHE A 87 7.05 9.01 6.19
CA PHE A 87 7.07 7.73 5.48
C PHE A 87 5.73 7.38 4.84
N LEU A 88 4.61 7.65 5.52
CA LEU A 88 3.28 7.45 4.97
C LEU A 88 3.06 8.33 3.72
N THR A 89 3.61 9.54 3.72
CA THR A 89 3.61 10.41 2.54
C THR A 89 4.39 9.76 1.41
N ALA A 90 5.60 9.25 1.66
CA ALA A 90 6.42 8.55 0.66
C ALA A 90 5.74 7.28 0.11
N TYR A 91 5.08 6.49 0.97
CA TYR A 91 4.27 5.34 0.52
C TYR A 91 3.10 5.77 -0.36
N SER A 92 2.41 6.85 -0.01
CA SER A 92 1.28 7.36 -0.79
C SER A 92 1.74 7.82 -2.18
N GLU A 93 2.86 8.52 -2.27
CA GLU A 93 3.46 8.95 -3.54
C GLU A 93 3.89 7.77 -4.40
N LEU A 94 4.50 6.73 -3.78
CA LEU A 94 4.85 5.48 -4.45
C LEU A 94 3.62 4.82 -5.08
N LEU A 95 2.58 4.60 -4.28
CA LEU A 95 1.36 3.92 -4.72
C LEU A 95 0.65 4.72 -5.82
N ASN A 96 0.55 6.03 -5.68
CA ASN A 96 -0.01 6.91 -6.71
C ASN A 96 0.79 6.83 -8.02
N SER A 97 2.12 6.80 -7.92
CA SER A 97 2.99 6.67 -9.10
C SER A 97 2.82 5.31 -9.79
N GLN A 98 2.68 4.22 -9.02
CA GLN A 98 2.43 2.89 -9.58
C GLN A 98 1.04 2.83 -10.23
N LEU A 99 0.01 3.38 -9.57
CA LEU A 99 -1.35 3.43 -10.11
C LEU A 99 -1.41 4.23 -11.41
N HIS A 100 -0.76 5.38 -11.48
CA HIS A 100 -0.69 6.19 -12.70
C HIS A 100 -0.08 5.40 -13.86
N ARG A 101 1.01 4.65 -13.60
CA ARG A 101 1.64 3.80 -14.62
C ARG A 101 0.72 2.71 -15.12
N LEU A 102 -0.03 2.05 -14.22
CA LEU A 102 -1.04 1.07 -14.62
C LEU A 102 -2.09 1.71 -15.54
N GLN A 103 -2.53 2.92 -15.22
CA GLN A 103 -3.51 3.65 -16.01
C GLN A 103 -3.00 4.12 -17.37
N GLU A 104 -1.72 4.50 -17.48
CA GLU A 104 -1.08 4.87 -18.74
C GLU A 104 -0.82 3.65 -19.63
N ASN A 105 -0.50 2.51 -19.03
CA ASN A 105 -0.18 1.28 -19.71
C ASN A 105 -1.42 0.46 -20.13
N ARG A 106 -2.48 1.11 -20.63
CA ARG A 106 -3.70 0.42 -21.11
C ARG A 106 -3.48 -0.53 -22.28
N GLN A 107 -2.31 -0.44 -22.92
CA GLN A 107 -1.91 -1.29 -24.04
C GLN A 107 -1.22 -2.58 -23.61
N LEU A 108 -1.00 -2.81 -22.31
CA LEU A 108 -0.45 -4.08 -21.85
C LEU A 108 -1.41 -5.22 -22.20
N PRO A 109 -0.88 -6.40 -22.58
CA PRO A 109 -1.67 -7.61 -22.65
C PRO A 109 -2.43 -7.82 -21.33
N PRO A 110 -3.70 -8.28 -21.36
CA PRO A 110 -4.51 -8.43 -20.15
C PRO A 110 -3.82 -9.22 -19.03
N SER A 111 -3.04 -10.25 -19.37
CA SER A 111 -2.27 -11.04 -18.40
C SER A 111 -1.19 -10.22 -17.68
N GLN A 112 -0.48 -9.34 -18.38
CA GLN A 112 0.55 -8.49 -17.78
C GLN A 112 -0.08 -7.40 -16.90
N PHE A 113 -1.19 -6.81 -17.35
CA PHE A 113 -1.94 -5.85 -16.55
C PHE A 113 -2.44 -6.47 -15.24
N MET A 114 -2.99 -7.68 -15.30
CA MET A 114 -3.42 -8.45 -14.13
C MET A 114 -2.26 -8.73 -13.17
N LEU A 115 -1.11 -9.20 -13.66
CA LEU A 115 0.06 -9.46 -12.82
C LEU A 115 0.59 -8.20 -12.12
N GLN A 116 0.62 -7.05 -12.82
CA GLN A 116 1.04 -5.80 -12.19
C GLN A 116 0.03 -5.32 -11.15
N THR A 117 -1.27 -5.50 -11.41
CA THR A 117 -2.34 -5.19 -10.44
C THR A 117 -2.23 -6.05 -9.18
N ILE A 118 -1.97 -7.35 -9.33
CA ILE A 118 -1.78 -8.27 -8.19
C ILE A 118 -0.60 -7.81 -7.32
N ARG A 119 0.54 -7.47 -7.93
CA ARG A 119 1.71 -6.98 -7.18
C ARG A 119 1.41 -5.70 -6.39
N LEU A 120 0.72 -4.74 -7.00
CA LEU A 120 0.28 -3.53 -6.32
C LEU A 120 -0.64 -3.86 -5.13
N LEU A 121 -1.56 -4.81 -5.30
CA LEU A 121 -2.44 -5.26 -4.22
C LEU A 121 -1.66 -5.95 -3.09
N GLU A 122 -0.65 -6.75 -3.40
CA GLU A 122 0.23 -7.37 -2.39
C GLU A 122 0.96 -6.32 -1.54
N GLU A 123 1.49 -5.27 -2.18
CA GLU A 123 2.13 -4.14 -1.48
C GLU A 123 1.14 -3.40 -0.57
N VAL A 124 -0.08 -3.12 -1.06
CA VAL A 124 -1.14 -2.48 -0.27
C VAL A 124 -1.55 -3.35 0.92
N VAL A 125 -1.73 -4.67 0.72
CA VAL A 125 -2.08 -5.61 1.80
C VAL A 125 -0.97 -5.67 2.85
N ALA A 126 0.30 -5.68 2.45
CA ALA A 126 1.42 -5.64 3.39
C ALA A 126 1.41 -4.36 4.23
N LEU A 127 1.12 -3.20 3.61
CA LEU A 127 0.98 -1.93 4.30
C LEU A 127 -0.20 -1.97 5.30
N LEU A 128 -1.37 -2.44 4.88
CA LEU A 128 -2.56 -2.54 5.72
C LEU A 128 -2.35 -3.47 6.93
N LYS A 129 -1.68 -4.60 6.73
CA LYS A 129 -1.33 -5.53 7.83
C LYS A 129 -0.41 -4.87 8.85
N ALA A 130 0.63 -4.18 8.39
CA ALA A 130 1.55 -3.48 9.30
C ALA A 130 0.83 -2.39 10.12
N VAL A 131 -0.12 -1.68 9.52
CA VAL A 131 -0.94 -0.71 10.26
C VAL A 131 -1.89 -1.43 11.24
N GLN A 132 -2.52 -2.53 10.83
CA GLN A 132 -3.41 -3.30 11.70
C GLN A 132 -2.70 -3.86 12.94
N GLU A 133 -1.53 -4.49 12.76
CA GLU A 133 -0.71 -5.02 13.86
C GLU A 133 -0.38 -3.93 14.89
N ARG A 134 -0.17 -2.69 14.43
CA ARG A 134 0.06 -1.56 15.31
C ARG A 134 -1.19 -1.18 16.08
N THR A 135 -2.33 -1.06 15.41
CA THR A 135 -3.60 -0.73 16.07
C THR A 135 -4.04 -1.78 17.09
N ASP A 136 -3.74 -3.06 16.84
CA ASP A 136 -4.07 -4.15 17.75
C ASP A 136 -3.18 -4.15 19.00
N THR A 137 -1.90 -3.76 18.85
CA THR A 137 -0.96 -3.64 19.98
C THR A 137 -1.39 -2.54 20.96
N ASP A 138 -1.91 -1.42 20.45
CA ASP A 138 -2.37 -0.31 21.29
C ASP A 138 -3.69 -0.63 22.03
N ALA A 139 -4.53 -1.52 21.48
CA ALA A 139 -5.79 -1.93 22.08
C ALA A 139 -5.64 -2.83 23.33
N GLY A 140 -4.47 -3.45 23.52
CA GLY A 140 -4.19 -4.32 24.67
C GLY A 140 -3.78 -3.57 25.95
N GLY A 141 -3.54 -2.27 25.87
CA GLY A 141 -3.26 -1.43 27.04
C GLY A 141 -4.54 -1.09 27.80
N ASN A 142 -4.50 -1.14 29.13
CA ASN A 142 -5.61 -0.81 30.06
C ASN A 142 -6.04 0.68 30.03
N MET A 143 -5.85 1.38 28.91
CA MET A 143 -6.26 2.77 28.70
C MET A 143 -7.76 2.82 28.44
N SER A 144 -8.44 3.59 29.29
CA SER A 144 -9.87 3.89 29.17
C SER A 144 -10.21 4.39 27.76
N PRO A 145 -11.17 3.76 27.06
CA PRO A 145 -11.48 4.08 25.67
C PRO A 145 -12.33 5.35 25.61
N THR A 146 -11.71 6.49 25.32
CA THR A 146 -12.47 7.59 24.72
C THR A 146 -12.52 7.35 23.21
N PRO A 147 -13.70 7.14 22.60
CA PRO A 147 -13.83 6.71 21.22
C PRO A 147 -13.64 7.92 20.30
N ARG A 148 -12.40 8.24 19.97
CA ARG A 148 -12.11 9.00 18.76
C ARG A 148 -11.66 7.99 17.73
N VAL A 149 -12.58 7.60 16.85
CA VAL A 149 -12.21 6.86 15.64
C VAL A 149 -11.38 7.82 14.81
N CYS A 150 -10.06 7.67 14.92
CA CYS A 150 -9.10 8.39 14.09
C CYS A 150 -9.43 8.09 12.61
N SER A 151 -9.28 9.09 11.73
CA SER A 151 -9.51 8.95 10.29
C SER A 151 -8.71 7.78 9.70
N ILE A 152 -7.56 7.45 10.29
CA ILE A 152 -6.75 6.29 9.95
C ILE A 152 -7.51 4.99 10.22
N CYS A 153 -8.09 4.82 11.42
CA CYS A 153 -8.87 3.62 11.77
C CYS A 153 -10.09 3.44 10.85
N LEU A 154 -10.76 4.53 10.47
CA LEU A 154 -11.87 4.49 9.53
C LEU A 154 -11.41 4.03 8.14
N ASN A 155 -10.31 4.60 7.64
CA ASN A 155 -9.75 4.23 6.34
C ASN A 155 -9.30 2.76 6.29
N LEU A 156 -8.69 2.25 7.36
CA LEU A 156 -8.30 0.84 7.46
C LEU A 156 -9.50 -0.10 7.45
N ARG A 157 -10.59 0.28 8.12
CA ARG A 157 -11.85 -0.50 8.10
C ARG A 157 -12.40 -0.59 6.68
N THR A 158 -12.48 0.54 5.99
CA THR A 158 -12.93 0.61 4.59
C THR A 158 -12.05 -0.24 3.68
N CYS A 159 -10.72 -0.18 3.84
CA CYS A 159 -9.80 -1.02 3.07
C CYS A 159 -10.02 -2.51 3.32
N ARG A 160 -10.24 -2.92 4.59
CA ARG A 160 -10.54 -4.32 4.93
C ARG A 160 -11.83 -4.80 4.27
N GLU A 161 -12.87 -3.97 4.25
CA GLU A 161 -14.15 -4.29 3.60
C GLU A 161 -14.00 -4.42 2.08
N ILE A 162 -13.22 -3.53 1.44
CA ILE A 162 -12.92 -3.61 0.00
C ILE A 162 -12.15 -4.89 -0.32
N VAL A 163 -11.11 -5.23 0.45
CA VAL A 163 -10.33 -6.46 0.25
C VAL A 163 -11.22 -7.69 0.41
N ALA A 164 -12.03 -7.75 1.46
CA ALA A 164 -12.96 -8.86 1.67
C ALA A 164 -13.97 -9.01 0.52
N GLY A 165 -14.48 -7.89 -0.02
CA GLY A 165 -15.35 -7.88 -1.19
C GLY A 165 -14.65 -8.39 -2.46
N LEU A 166 -13.41 -7.96 -2.70
CA LEU A 166 -12.62 -8.39 -3.87
C LEU A 166 -12.24 -9.87 -3.81
N THR A 167 -11.76 -10.35 -2.66
CA THR A 167 -11.45 -11.77 -2.44
C THR A 167 -12.69 -12.63 -2.67
N TRP A 168 -13.84 -12.22 -2.12
CA TRP A 168 -15.08 -12.94 -2.35
C TRP A 168 -15.48 -12.95 -3.83
N SER A 169 -15.35 -11.83 -4.55
CA SER A 169 -15.75 -11.77 -5.96
C SER A 169 -14.91 -12.71 -6.84
N ILE A 170 -13.65 -12.94 -6.49
CA ILE A 170 -12.77 -13.88 -7.19
C ILE A 170 -13.20 -15.33 -6.92
N ASP A 171 -13.55 -15.66 -5.68
CA ASP A 171 -14.01 -17.01 -5.30
C ASP A 171 -15.41 -17.32 -5.86
N ALA A 172 -16.27 -16.31 -5.97
CA ALA A 172 -17.62 -16.42 -6.50
C ALA A 172 -17.65 -16.76 -7.99
N ASP A 173 -16.76 -16.17 -8.79
CA ASP A 173 -16.62 -16.49 -10.20
C ASP A 173 -16.18 -17.95 -10.42
N GLN A 174 -15.45 -18.54 -9.48
CA GLN A 174 -15.01 -19.94 -9.57
C GLN A 174 -16.06 -20.94 -9.07
N THR A 175 -16.93 -20.54 -8.15
CA THR A 175 -17.83 -21.46 -7.42
C THR A 175 -19.31 -21.24 -7.69
N GLY A 176 -19.69 -20.16 -8.40
CA GLY A 176 -21.08 -19.76 -8.60
C GLY A 176 -21.79 -19.34 -7.30
N SER A 177 -21.05 -18.98 -6.25
CA SER A 177 -21.60 -18.64 -4.94
C SER A 177 -22.23 -17.23 -4.90
N ILE A 178 -23.15 -17.02 -3.94
CA ILE A 178 -23.92 -15.77 -3.78
C ILE A 178 -23.14 -14.77 -2.91
N CYS A 179 -23.17 -13.48 -3.30
CA CYS A 179 -22.46 -12.39 -2.62
C CYS A 179 -22.84 -12.24 -1.14
N PRO A 180 -21.91 -12.37 -0.17
CA PRO A 180 -22.16 -12.19 1.25
C PRO A 180 -22.42 -10.72 1.59
N LEU A 181 -21.97 -9.77 0.75
CA LEU A 181 -22.37 -8.36 0.86
C LEU A 181 -23.83 -8.13 0.44
N ARG A 182 -24.50 -9.14 -0.12
CA ARG A 182 -25.92 -9.08 -0.50
C ARG A 182 -26.85 -9.63 0.60
N SER A 183 -26.33 -10.41 1.55
CA SER A 183 -27.14 -11.02 2.62
C SER A 183 -27.22 -10.20 3.90
N GLY A 184 -26.41 -9.14 4.04
CA GLY A 184 -26.41 -8.26 5.19
C GLY A 184 -26.61 -6.79 4.83
N ALA A 185 -27.76 -6.24 5.25
CA ALA A 185 -28.07 -4.81 5.38
C ALA A 185 -28.68 -4.06 4.19
N GLN A 186 -29.90 -3.60 4.46
CA GLN A 186 -30.62 -2.49 3.86
C GLN A 186 -29.71 -1.25 3.80
N GLY A 187 -29.16 -0.92 2.63
CA GLY A 187 -28.26 0.23 2.51
C GLY A 187 -27.54 0.30 1.17
N LEU A 188 -28.31 0.46 0.09
CA LEU A 188 -27.96 1.07 -1.21
C LEU A 188 -26.45 1.22 -1.55
N ILE A 189 -25.75 0.10 -1.75
CA ILE A 189 -24.68 0.04 -2.75
C ILE A 189 -25.09 -1.06 -3.72
N ALA A 190 -25.76 -0.68 -4.80
CA ALA A 190 -26.11 -1.59 -5.87
C ALA A 190 -24.82 -2.06 -6.54
N CYS A 191 -24.39 -3.28 -6.22
CA CYS A 191 -23.34 -3.96 -6.97
C CYS A 191 -23.86 -4.13 -8.42
N GLY A 192 -23.31 -3.36 -9.36
CA GLY A 192 -23.75 -3.26 -10.75
C GLY A 192 -23.54 -4.51 -11.61
N LEU A 193 -23.27 -5.66 -11.01
CA LEU A 193 -23.19 -6.96 -11.67
C LEU A 193 -24.60 -7.54 -11.83
N THR A 194 -25.45 -6.87 -12.61
CA THR A 194 -26.68 -7.52 -13.09
C THR A 194 -26.27 -8.61 -14.06
N ARG A 195 -26.47 -9.87 -13.63
CA ARG A 195 -26.35 -11.09 -14.41
C ARG A 195 -26.98 -10.87 -15.81
N ARG A 196 -26.18 -10.94 -16.88
CA ARG A 196 -26.66 -10.99 -18.26
C ARG A 196 -27.61 -12.18 -18.35
N THR A 197 -28.91 -11.92 -18.44
CA THR A 197 -29.87 -12.95 -18.84
C THR A 197 -29.72 -13.07 -20.35
N ASP A 198 -29.09 -14.15 -20.81
CA ASP A 198 -29.11 -14.48 -22.24
C ASP A 198 -30.58 -14.67 -22.65
N PRO A 199 -31.03 -14.00 -23.73
CA PRO A 199 -32.37 -14.23 -24.25
C PRO A 199 -32.46 -15.69 -24.72
N ALA A 200 -33.50 -16.39 -24.26
CA ALA A 200 -33.80 -17.73 -24.69
C ALA A 200 -33.86 -17.77 -26.24
N ALA A 201 -33.09 -18.68 -26.83
CA ALA A 201 -33.20 -18.99 -28.24
C ALA A 201 -34.55 -19.68 -28.49
N GLU A 202 -35.45 -19.00 -29.20
CA GLU A 202 -36.59 -19.61 -29.89
C GLU A 202 -36.19 -20.08 -31.29
#